data_AF-A0A7X1ZPI3-F1
#
_entry.id   AF-A0A7X1ZPI3-F1
#
_cell.length_a   1.000
_cell.length_b   1.000
_cell.length_c   1.000
_cell.angle_alpha   90.00
_cell.angle_beta   90.00
_cell.angle_gamma   90.00
#
_symmetry.space_group_name_H-M   'P 1'
#
loop_
_entity.id
_entity.type
_entity.pdbx_description
1 polymer ?
#
loop_
_entity_poly.entity_id
_entity_poly.type
_entity_poly.pdbx_seq_one_letter_code
_entity_poly.pdbx_strand_id
1 'polypeptide(L)' 'MGKAKIKLDKDLMDKVKKYAKMAGYSSPEEFITHCLEKEIAKLEESDSEEEIKKKLKGLGYIS' A
#
# COMPACT_ATOMS: atom_id res chain seq x y z
N MET A 1 4.67 -6.64 -21.99
CA MET A 1 3.77 -6.13 -20.93
C MET A 1 4.07 -4.64 -20.74
N GLY A 2 3.07 -3.78 -20.93
CA GLY A 2 3.26 -2.33 -20.86
C GLY A 2 3.39 -1.85 -19.42
N LYS A 3 4.38 -0.99 -19.14
CA LYS A 3 4.49 -0.30 -17.85
C LYS A 3 3.60 0.95 -17.90
N ALA A 4 2.68 1.09 -16.95
CA ALA A 4 1.95 2.35 -16.77
C ALA A 4 2.94 3.45 -16.33
N LYS A 5 2.79 4.66 -16.86
CA LYS A 5 3.61 5.83 -16.48
C LYS A 5 2.78 6.75 -15.59
N ILE A 6 3.31 7.07 -14.42
CA ILE A 6 2.69 7.98 -13.45
C ILE A 6 3.57 9.21 -13.33
N LYS A 7 2.98 10.41 -13.40
CA LYS A 7 3.70 11.66 -13.13
C LYS A 7 3.84 11.82 -11.61
N LEU A 8 5.04 12.16 -11.17
CA LEU A 8 5.33 12.45 -9.78
C LEU A 8 6.00 13.82 -9.68
N ASP A 9 5.70 14.54 -8.61
CA ASP A 9 6.41 15.76 -8.30
C ASP A 9 7.93 15.50 -8.19
N LYS A 10 8.74 16.45 -8.65
CA LYS A 10 10.19 16.26 -8.75
C LYS A 10 10.84 16.15 -7.38
N ASP A 11 10.42 16.98 -6.42
CA ASP A 11 10.96 16.96 -5.06
C ASP A 11 10.56 15.67 -4.33
N LEU A 12 9.35 15.18 -4.61
CA LEU A 12 8.91 13.88 -4.12
C LEU A 12 9.74 12.74 -4.73
N MET A 13 10.03 12.75 -6.03
CA MET A 13 10.87 11.73 -6.68
C MET A 13 12.29 11.72 -6.11
N ASP A 14 12.86 12.87 -5.76
CA ASP A 14 14.19 12.95 -5.15
C ASP A 14 14.21 12.38 -3.73
N LYS A 15 13.13 12.59 -2.95
CA LYS A 15 12.94 11.89 -1.67
C LYS A 15 12.83 10.38 -1.88
N VAL A 16 12.02 9.93 -2.83
CA VAL A 16 11.86 8.49 -3.16
C VAL A 16 13.23 7.86 -3.43
N LYS A 17 14.05 8.46 -4.30
CA LYS A 17 15.40 7.94 -4.61
C LYS A 17 16.29 7.86 -3.35
N LYS A 18 16.27 8.91 -2.53
CA LYS A 18 17.06 8.96 -1.28
C LYS A 18 16.63 7.84 -0.33
N TYR A 19 15.34 7.72 -0.04
CA TYR A 19 14.84 6.75 0.93
C TYR A 19 14.88 5.31 0.40
N ALA A 20 14.66 5.09 -0.90
CA ALA A 20 14.82 3.78 -1.51
C ALA A 20 16.26 3.25 -1.31
N LYS A 21 17.27 4.08 -1.59
CA LYS A 21 18.67 3.72 -1.37
C LYS A 21 18.98 3.48 0.11
N MET A 22 18.51 4.35 1.00
CA MET A 22 18.71 4.20 2.44
C MET A 22 18.06 2.93 2.99
N ALA A 23 16.92 2.51 2.44
CA ALA A 23 16.20 1.31 2.82
C ALA A 23 16.70 0.04 2.12
N GLY A 24 17.77 0.13 1.30
CA GLY A 24 18.41 -1.02 0.66
C GLY A 24 17.70 -1.57 -0.58
N TYR A 25 16.79 -0.81 -1.18
CA TYR A 25 16.08 -1.22 -2.40
C TYR A 25 16.99 -1.16 -3.63
N SER A 26 16.74 -2.05 -4.58
CA SER A 26 17.52 -2.15 -5.81
C SER A 26 17.20 -1.01 -6.79
N SER A 27 16.00 -0.43 -6.68
CA SER A 27 15.56 0.71 -7.50
C SER A 27 14.46 1.56 -6.81
N PRO A 28 14.31 2.84 -7.18
CA PRO A 28 13.17 3.66 -6.79
C PRO A 28 11.81 3.05 -7.17
N GLU A 29 11.74 2.37 -8.32
CA GLU A 29 10.53 1.73 -8.83
C GLU A 29 10.08 0.57 -7.94
N GLU A 30 11.03 -0.26 -7.47
CA GLU A 30 10.76 -1.34 -6.52
C GLU A 30 10.20 -0.79 -5.20
N PHE A 31 10.83 0.28 -4.68
CA PHE A 31 10.37 0.95 -3.47
C PHE A 31 8.94 1.50 -3.60
N ILE A 32 8.65 2.21 -4.70
CA ILE A 32 7.29 2.71 -4.97
C ILE A 32 6.29 1.55 -5.03
N THR A 33 6.64 0.47 -5.73
CA THR A 33 5.76 -0.69 -5.89
C THR A 33 5.41 -1.31 -4.54
N HIS A 34 6.41 -1.62 -3.71
CA HIS A 34 6.17 -2.20 -2.38
C HIS A 34 5.38 -1.25 -1.47
N CYS A 35 5.63 0.07 -1.56
CA CYS A 35 4.85 1.04 -0.80
C CYS A 35 3.36 1.03 -1.20
N LEU A 36 3.07 0.99 -2.50
CA LEU A 36 1.70 0.95 -3.01
C LEU A 36 1.00 -0.37 -2.64
N GLU A 37 1.67 -1.51 -2.85
CA GLU A 37 1.14 -2.83 -2.47
C GLU A 37 0.82 -2.89 -0.98
N LYS A 38 1.73 -2.41 -0.13
CA LYS A 38 1.51 -2.36 1.31
C LYS A 38 0.32 -1.49 1.71
N GLU A 39 0.15 -0.34 1.05
CA GLU A 39 -0.95 0.56 1.38
C GLU A 39 -2.31 0.01 0.91
N ILE A 40 -2.34 -0.61 -0.29
CA ILE A 40 -3.53 -1.30 -0.80
C ILE A 40 -3.92 -2.45 0.12
N ALA A 41 -2.96 -3.29 0.54
CA ALA A 41 -3.21 -4.42 1.41
C ALA A 41 -3.88 -4.00 2.74
N LYS A 42 -3.45 -2.88 3.34
CA LYS A 42 -4.10 -2.36 4.56
C LYS A 42 -5.57 -1.97 4.34
N LEU A 43 -5.89 -1.41 3.18
CA LEU A 43 -7.26 -1.02 2.84
C LEU A 43 -8.13 -2.26 2.64
N GLU A 44 -7.61 -3.26 1.92
CA GLU A 44 -8.31 -4.55 1.71
C GLU A 44 -8.50 -5.34 3.02
N GLU A 45 -7.49 -5.34 3.90
CA GLU A 45 -7.59 -5.93 5.25
C GLU A 45 -8.63 -5.19 6.11
N SER A 46 -8.63 -3.86 6.07
CA SER A 46 -9.59 -3.04 6.83
C SER A 46 -11.04 -3.31 6.39
N ASP A 47 -11.28 -3.35 5.08
CA ASP A 47 -12.60 -3.67 4.52
C ASP A 47 -13.04 -5.09 4.93
N SER A 48 -12.12 -6.06 4.91
CA SER A 48 -12.39 -7.44 5.32
C SER A 48 -12.71 -7.55 6.82
N GLU A 49 -11.98 -6.85 7.69
CA GLU A 49 -12.28 -6.82 9.12
C GLU A 49 -13.64 -6.22 9.43
N GLU A 50 -14.02 -5.14 8.75
CA GLU A 50 -15.35 -4.54 8.91
C GLU A 50 -16.45 -5.50 8.47
N GLU A 51 -16.27 -6.21 7.36
CA GLU A 51 -17.23 -7.22 6.91
C GLU A 51 -17.36 -8.37 7.91
N ILE A 52 -16.25 -8.86 8.47
CA ILE A 52 -16.25 -9.93 9.47
C ILE A 52 -16.96 -9.45 10.75
N LYS A 53 -16.66 -8.24 11.24
CA LYS A 53 -17.34 -7.66 12.41
C LYS A 53 -18.84 -7.53 12.17
N LYS A 54 -19.28 -7.10 10.99
CA LYS A 54 -20.71 -7.03 10.61
C LYS A 54 -21.36 -8.42 10.63
N LYS A 55 -20.70 -9.44 10.07
CA LYS A 55 -21.19 -10.83 10.09
C LYS A 55 -21.30 -11.39 11.51
N LEU A 56 -20.27 -11.21 12.34
CA LEU A 56 -20.26 -11.68 13.72
C LEU A 56 -21.31 -10.97 14.58
N LYS A 57 -21.55 -9.67 14.36
CA LYS A 57 -22.63 -8.91 15.02
C LYS A 57 -24.01 -9.41 14.62
N GLY A 58 -24.24 -9.69 13.33
CA GLY A 58 -25.51 -10.27 12.84
C GLY A 58 -25.78 -11.67 13.37
N LEU A 59 -24.73 -12.42 13.72
CA LEU A 59 -24.82 -13.75 14.33
C LEU A 59 -24.84 -13.71 15.88
N GLY A 60 -24.72 -12.53 16.50
CA GLY A 60 -24.78 -12.37 17.96
C GLY A 60 -23.52 -12.77 18.73
N TYR A 61 -22.38 -12.96 18.06
CA TYR A 61 -21.12 -13.33 18.72
C TYR A 61 -20.39 -12.15 19.37
N ILE A 62 -20.72 -10.93 18.96
CA ILE A 62 -20.20 -9.67 19.50
C ILE A 62 -21.35 -8.66 19.56
N SER A 63 -21.49 -7.97 20.71
CA SER A 63 -22.48 -6.90 20.93
C SER A 63 -21.94 -5.54 20.53
#